data_AF-A0A077LYZ1-F1
#
_entry.id   AF-A0A077LYZ1-F1
#
_cell.length_a   1.000
_cell.length_b   1.000
_cell.length_c   1.000
_cell.angle_alpha   90.00
_cell.angle_beta   90.00
_cell.angle_gamma   90.00
#
_symmetry.space_group_name_H-M   'P 1'
#
loop_
_entity.id
_entity.type
_entity.pdbx_description
1 polymer ?
#
loop_
_entity_poly.entity_id
_entity_poly.type
_entity_poly.pdbx_seq_one_letter_code
_entity_poly.pdbx_strand_id
1 'polypeptide(L)'
;MQSADTVLEVLRERGRRALPLERLYRQLFNEQLFLMAYGRIYANDGAMTPGVDGATPDGMSLDIVRDIIGRLRTQRYRFAPVRRKWTPKKNGTMRPLGLPTWSDKLVGEVVRLLLEAYYEPQFSAMSNGFRPGRGCHTALDEIASTWTGTTWFIEGDIADCFGSLDHEVMIAILAENIHDRRFLDLVRDMLTAGYLEDFTWHATYSGAPQGGVVSPILSNIYLDRLDRLVQDELVPAFTRGDRRHRNPEYANTTRMIGYWKQRGDRHKVATLRGHQQSIPAVDVHDPGYRRLRYIRYADDHLLGFVGPKVEAEQIKDRLAGFLKDTLRLDLSPEKTLITHARTHAARFLGYDITNRHQDTWRRNRRRTLNGTIALNVPLDWVQATCRQYSASRFHDDHCRVQCEPAGRCTCIPRGPTGTQHRRKRRCRSCAGSRIAPRQ
;
A
#
# COMPACT_ATOMS: atom_id res chain seq x y z
N MET A 1 10.97 14.50 34.84
CA MET A 1 10.54 14.44 33.42
C MET A 1 9.31 13.56 33.34
N GLN A 2 8.33 13.89 32.48
CA GLN A 2 7.18 13.01 32.24
C GLN A 2 7.64 11.71 31.59
N SER A 3 6.88 10.62 31.77
CA SER A 3 7.21 9.35 31.13
C SER A 3 7.10 9.46 29.60
N ALA A 4 7.86 8.63 28.86
CA ALA A 4 7.77 8.58 27.40
C ALA A 4 6.33 8.35 26.92
N ASP A 5 5.62 7.40 27.51
CA ASP A 5 4.23 7.08 27.15
C ASP A 5 3.27 8.25 27.42
N THR A 6 3.45 8.95 28.55
CA THR A 6 2.66 10.15 28.85
C THR A 6 2.86 11.23 27.80
N VAL A 7 4.11 11.47 27.38
CA VAL A 7 4.41 12.47 26.33
C VAL A 7 3.73 12.11 25.02
N LEU A 8 3.83 10.85 24.59
CA LEU A 8 3.23 10.38 23.34
C LEU A 8 1.69 10.42 23.40
N GLU A 9 1.08 10.08 24.53
CA GLU A 9 -0.38 10.12 24.67
C GLU A 9 -0.92 11.55 24.68
N VAL A 10 -0.22 12.49 25.31
CA VAL A 10 -0.56 13.92 25.25
C VAL A 10 -0.50 14.43 23.80
N LEU A 11 0.51 14.00 23.02
CA LEU A 11 0.63 14.37 21.61
C LEU A 11 -0.50 13.76 20.76
N ARG A 12 -0.88 12.50 21.02
CA ARG A 12 -2.03 11.86 20.37
C ARG A 12 -3.33 12.59 20.64
N GLU A 13 -3.59 12.96 21.88
CA GLU A 13 -4.82 13.67 22.24
C GLU A 13 -4.87 15.06 21.61
N ARG A 14 -3.73 15.76 21.52
CA ARG A 14 -3.63 17.01 20.75
C ARG A 14 -3.86 16.79 19.26
N GLY A 15 -3.31 15.71 18.70
CA GLY A 15 -3.49 15.31 17.30
C GLY A 15 -4.95 15.03 16.97
N ARG A 16 -5.69 14.33 17.82
CA ARG A 16 -7.15 14.10 17.68
C ARG A 16 -7.95 15.40 17.60
N ARG A 17 -7.51 16.44 18.30
CA ARG A 17 -8.14 17.77 18.32
C ARG A 17 -7.58 18.73 17.26
N ALA A 18 -6.62 18.27 16.45
CA ALA A 18 -5.89 19.10 15.48
C ALA A 18 -5.32 20.40 16.09
N LEU A 19 -4.83 20.34 17.34
CA LEU A 19 -4.27 21.51 18.02
C LEU A 19 -2.79 21.69 17.64
N PRO A 20 -2.31 22.92 17.43
CA PRO A 20 -0.92 23.16 17.09
C PRO A 20 0.06 22.79 18.21
N LEU A 21 1.29 22.47 17.82
CA LEU A 21 2.40 22.08 18.70
C LEU A 21 3.48 23.18 18.76
N GLU A 22 3.58 23.88 19.88
CA GLU A 22 4.52 25.02 20.02
C GLU A 22 5.88 24.65 20.64
N ARG A 23 5.98 23.52 21.35
CA ARG A 23 7.16 23.16 22.18
C ARG A 23 7.61 21.72 21.97
N LEU A 24 7.48 21.22 20.73
CA LEU A 24 7.80 19.84 20.38
C LEU A 24 9.29 19.52 20.56
N TYR A 25 10.18 20.47 20.26
CA TYR A 25 11.63 20.29 20.38
C TYR A 25 12.05 19.97 21.82
N ARG A 26 11.35 20.51 22.82
CA ARG A 26 11.64 20.23 24.24
C ARG A 26 11.45 18.76 24.59
N GLN A 27 10.61 18.03 23.86
CA GLN A 27 10.38 16.60 24.09
C GLN A 27 11.61 15.76 23.72
N LEU A 28 12.45 16.24 22.78
CA LEU A 28 13.72 15.62 22.41
C LEU A 28 14.77 15.63 23.55
N PHE A 29 14.46 16.20 24.71
CA PHE A 29 15.36 16.14 25.87
C PHE A 29 15.06 14.93 26.77
N ASN A 30 13.95 14.22 26.53
CA ASN A 30 13.53 13.12 27.39
C ASN A 30 14.32 11.84 27.09
N GLU A 31 15.21 11.45 28.00
CA GLU A 31 16.03 10.23 27.91
C GLU A 31 15.20 8.97 27.68
N GLN A 32 13.98 8.87 28.25
CA GLN A 32 13.12 7.69 28.08
C GLN A 32 12.64 7.51 26.63
N LEU A 33 12.49 8.59 25.85
CA LEU A 33 12.13 8.47 24.44
C LEU A 33 13.27 7.86 23.63
N PHE A 34 14.54 8.18 23.97
CA PHE A 34 15.71 7.58 23.32
C PHE A 34 15.86 6.10 23.69
N LEU A 35 15.55 5.72 24.93
CA LEU A 35 15.54 4.31 25.33
C LEU A 35 14.46 3.50 24.59
N MET A 36 13.27 4.06 24.44
CA MET A 36 12.20 3.46 23.65
C MET A 36 12.60 3.33 22.17
N ALA A 37 13.20 4.39 21.60
CA ALA A 37 13.74 4.40 20.25
C ALA A 37 14.83 3.34 20.06
N TYR A 38 15.74 3.20 21.02
CA TYR A 38 16.79 2.20 21.01
C TYR A 38 16.22 0.78 20.92
N GLY A 39 15.25 0.46 21.79
CA GLY A 39 14.60 -0.87 21.78
C GLY A 39 13.90 -1.19 20.46
N ARG A 40 13.27 -0.20 19.80
CA ARG A 40 12.62 -0.37 18.50
C ARG A 40 13.62 -0.60 17.37
N ILE A 41 14.71 0.17 17.34
CA ILE A 41 15.74 0.04 16.30
C ILE A 41 16.47 -1.29 16.46
N TYR A 42 16.83 -1.67 17.69
CA TYR A 42 17.59 -2.89 17.98
C TYR A 42 16.83 -4.16 17.58
N ALA A 43 15.50 -4.16 17.70
CA ALA A 43 14.66 -5.30 17.31
C ALA A 43 14.60 -5.57 15.79
N ASN A 44 15.10 -4.65 14.95
CA ASN A 44 15.06 -4.80 13.49
C ASN A 44 16.25 -5.63 12.97
N ASP A 45 16.00 -6.51 12.00
CA ASP A 45 17.02 -7.38 11.38
C ASP A 45 18.21 -6.62 10.76
N GLY A 46 18.04 -5.32 10.44
CA GLY A 46 19.08 -4.45 9.89
C GLY A 46 19.88 -3.63 10.92
N ALA A 47 19.61 -3.79 12.22
CA ALA A 47 20.17 -2.95 13.30
C ALA A 47 21.70 -2.95 13.35
N MET A 48 22.31 -4.09 13.02
CA MET A 48 23.77 -4.30 13.07
C MET A 48 24.52 -3.70 11.88
N THR A 49 23.82 -3.14 10.87
CA THR A 49 24.49 -2.57 9.69
C THR A 49 25.03 -1.17 10.03
N PRO A 50 26.37 -1.00 10.03
CA PRO A 50 26.99 0.26 10.42
C PRO A 50 26.73 1.37 9.41
N GLY A 51 26.70 2.61 9.90
CA GLY A 51 26.61 3.83 9.08
C GLY A 51 27.95 4.22 8.44
N VAL A 52 28.16 5.52 8.26
CA VAL A 52 29.44 6.11 7.80
C VAL A 52 30.53 5.97 8.87
N ASP A 53 30.14 6.10 10.14
CA ASP A 53 31.01 6.11 11.32
C ASP A 53 31.50 4.72 11.75
N GLY A 54 30.98 3.65 11.13
CA GLY A 54 31.33 2.28 11.53
C GLY A 54 30.69 1.83 12.84
N ALA A 55 29.91 2.68 13.52
CA ALA A 55 29.36 2.41 14.84
C ALA A 55 28.22 1.37 14.78
N THR A 56 28.22 0.45 15.75
CA THR A 56 27.20 -0.60 15.92
C THR A 56 26.36 -0.37 17.17
N PRO A 57 25.18 -1.03 17.31
CA PRO A 57 24.33 -0.88 18.49
C PRO A 57 25.00 -1.20 19.83
N ASP A 58 26.00 -2.07 19.81
CA ASP A 58 26.73 -2.53 21.01
C ASP A 58 27.65 -1.44 21.57
N GLY A 59 28.04 -0.46 20.75
CA GLY A 59 28.83 0.69 21.17
C GLY A 59 28.01 1.80 21.83
N MET A 60 26.69 1.66 21.91
CA MET A 60 25.80 2.68 22.46
C MET A 60 25.70 2.58 23.98
N SER A 61 25.85 3.72 24.67
CA SER A 61 25.71 3.85 26.11
C SER A 61 24.76 4.99 26.46
N LEU A 62 24.30 5.01 27.73
CA LEU A 62 23.51 6.13 28.26
C LEU A 62 24.26 7.46 28.17
N ASP A 63 25.59 7.45 28.27
CA ASP A 63 26.39 8.67 28.20
C ASP A 63 26.39 9.26 26.79
N ILE A 64 26.39 8.41 25.75
CA ILE A 64 26.21 8.85 24.35
C ILE A 64 24.82 9.47 24.16
N VAL A 65 23.78 8.86 24.73
CA VAL A 65 22.41 9.41 24.69
C VAL A 65 22.36 10.78 25.36
N ARG A 66 23.01 10.93 26.53
CA ARG A 66 23.10 12.21 27.25
C ARG A 66 23.89 13.26 26.49
N ASP A 67 24.96 12.88 25.81
CA ASP A 67 25.72 13.77 24.93
C ASP A 67 24.87 14.26 23.75
N ILE A 68 24.15 13.35 23.08
CA ILE A 68 23.19 13.71 22.02
C ILE A 68 22.15 14.70 22.54
N ILE A 69 21.55 14.44 23.71
CA ILE A 69 20.60 15.34 24.35
C ILE A 69 21.27 16.68 24.68
N GLY A 70 22.51 16.70 25.16
CA GLY A 70 23.28 17.92 25.41
C GLY A 70 23.47 18.77 24.16
N ARG A 71 23.83 18.14 23.03
CA ARG A 71 23.95 18.78 21.71
C ARG A 71 22.61 19.31 21.20
N LEU A 72 21.51 18.57 21.40
CA LEU A 72 20.16 19.03 21.06
C LEU A 72 19.74 20.23 21.93
N ARG A 73 20.02 20.21 23.25
CA ARG A 73 19.70 21.34 24.15
C ARG A 73 20.36 22.63 23.69
N THR A 74 21.62 22.53 23.27
CA THR A 74 22.42 23.65 22.75
C THR A 74 22.19 23.97 21.27
N GLN A 75 21.32 23.23 20.58
CA GLN A 75 21.05 23.35 19.13
C GLN A 75 22.31 23.19 18.26
N ARG A 76 23.30 22.43 18.74
CA ARG A 76 24.55 22.14 18.02
C ARG A 76 24.55 20.77 17.36
N TYR A 77 23.47 20.00 17.52
CA TYR A 77 23.32 18.73 16.83
C TYR A 77 23.17 18.97 15.32
N ARG A 78 23.98 18.28 14.52
CA ARG A 78 23.89 18.27 13.05
C ARG A 78 23.89 16.82 12.60
N PHE A 79 23.00 16.51 11.66
CA PHE A 79 22.93 15.19 11.04
C PHE A 79 24.17 14.96 10.18
N ALA A 80 24.73 13.75 10.26
CA ALA A 80 25.81 13.35 9.37
C ALA A 80 25.25 12.95 7.99
N PRO A 81 26.03 13.10 6.91
CA PRO A 81 25.63 12.59 5.60
C PRO A 81 25.40 11.07 5.65
N VAL A 82 24.36 10.58 4.97
CA VAL A 82 24.03 9.15 4.98
C VAL A 82 24.96 8.35 4.05
N ARG A 83 25.36 7.13 4.44
CA ARG A 83 26.15 6.26 3.55
C ARG A 83 25.26 5.66 2.48
N ARG A 84 25.59 5.85 1.19
CA ARG A 84 24.84 5.23 0.09
C ARG A 84 25.31 3.80 -0.17
N LYS A 85 24.35 2.88 -0.31
CA LYS A 85 24.57 1.48 -0.71
C LYS A 85 23.55 1.08 -1.76
N TRP A 86 24.02 0.54 -2.88
CA TRP A 86 23.15 0.06 -3.94
C TRP A 86 22.60 -1.33 -3.66
N THR A 87 21.28 -1.50 -3.79
CA THR A 87 20.59 -2.79 -3.63
C THR A 87 19.78 -3.10 -4.89
N PRO A 88 19.85 -4.32 -5.46
CA PRO A 88 19.10 -4.66 -6.66
C PRO A 88 17.60 -4.78 -6.38
N LYS A 89 16.77 -4.20 -7.25
CA LYS A 89 15.32 -4.46 -7.29
C LYS A 89 15.06 -5.78 -8.02
N LYS A 90 13.86 -6.35 -7.79
CA LYS A 90 13.37 -7.54 -8.51
C LYS A 90 13.38 -7.38 -10.03
N ASN A 91 13.27 -6.14 -10.51
CA ASN A 91 13.21 -5.81 -11.94
C ASN A 91 14.61 -5.55 -12.55
N GLY A 92 15.70 -5.79 -11.80
CA GLY A 92 17.08 -5.57 -12.25
C GLY A 92 17.59 -4.13 -12.11
N THR A 93 16.71 -3.15 -11.88
CA THR A 93 17.12 -1.76 -11.59
C THR A 93 17.67 -1.63 -10.16
N MET A 94 18.66 -0.77 -9.96
CA MET A 94 19.28 -0.57 -8.63
C MET A 94 18.48 0.46 -7.80
N ARG A 95 18.44 0.27 -6.48
CA ARG A 95 17.86 1.23 -5.51
C ARG A 95 18.96 1.74 -4.59
N PRO A 96 19.13 3.06 -4.44
CA PRO A 96 20.06 3.61 -3.46
C PRO A 96 19.45 3.47 -2.05
N LEU A 97 20.19 2.90 -1.12
CA LEU A 97 19.84 2.85 0.29
C LEU A 97 20.78 3.75 1.08
N GLY A 98 20.24 4.72 1.80
CA GLY A 98 20.94 5.56 2.77
C GLY A 98 20.99 4.88 4.13
N LEU A 99 22.21 4.65 4.62
CA LEU A 99 22.49 4.11 5.95
C LEU A 99 23.00 5.25 6.84
N PRO A 100 22.13 5.86 7.65
CA PRO A 100 22.53 6.88 8.62
C PRO A 100 23.41 6.30 9.74
N THR A 101 24.11 7.18 10.46
CA THR A 101 24.84 6.84 11.70
C THR A 101 23.88 6.35 12.78
N TRP A 102 24.40 5.68 13.82
CA TRP A 102 23.54 5.25 14.92
C TRP A 102 22.90 6.47 15.61
N SER A 103 23.71 7.47 15.99
CA SER A 103 23.21 8.69 16.64
C SER A 103 22.06 9.34 15.85
N ASP A 104 22.19 9.43 14.53
CA ASP A 104 21.15 9.97 13.66
C ASP A 104 19.91 9.06 13.57
N LYS A 105 20.10 7.73 13.59
CA LYS A 105 18.97 6.77 13.70
C LYS A 105 18.21 6.96 15.00
N LEU A 106 18.89 7.16 16.15
CA LEU A 106 18.24 7.45 17.44
C LEU A 106 17.38 8.70 17.35
N VAL A 107 18.00 9.82 16.95
CA VAL A 107 17.30 11.12 16.88
C VAL A 107 16.14 11.04 15.90
N GLY A 108 16.37 10.42 14.73
CA GLY A 108 15.34 10.17 13.74
C GLY A 108 14.17 9.35 14.29
N GLU A 109 14.44 8.23 14.97
CA GLU A 109 13.38 7.41 15.57
C GLU A 109 12.59 8.18 16.63
N VAL A 110 13.23 9.02 17.46
CA VAL A 110 12.50 9.87 18.39
C VAL A 110 11.63 10.89 17.64
N VAL A 111 12.15 11.53 16.59
CA VAL A 111 11.36 12.43 15.72
C VAL A 111 10.16 11.68 15.12
N ARG A 112 10.36 10.44 14.64
CA ARG A 112 9.29 9.59 14.11
C ARG A 112 8.23 9.31 15.18
N LEU A 113 8.62 8.93 16.39
CA LEU A 113 7.69 8.68 17.50
C LEU A 113 6.81 9.90 17.79
N LEU A 114 7.40 11.08 17.83
CA LEU A 114 6.71 12.33 18.10
C LEU A 114 5.73 12.70 16.97
N LEU A 115 6.17 12.59 15.71
CA LEU A 115 5.33 12.86 14.54
C LEU A 115 4.21 11.84 14.39
N GLU A 116 4.50 10.54 14.54
CA GLU A 116 3.52 9.47 14.48
C GLU A 116 2.44 9.66 15.54
N ALA A 117 2.82 9.98 16.79
CA ALA A 117 1.86 10.24 17.85
C ALA A 117 0.88 11.37 17.48
N TYR A 118 1.35 12.42 16.82
CA TYR A 118 0.53 13.59 16.49
C TYR A 118 -0.31 13.45 15.21
N TYR A 119 0.26 12.90 14.14
CA TYR A 119 -0.39 12.83 12.82
C TYR A 119 -1.23 11.56 12.62
N GLU A 120 -0.90 10.44 13.28
CA GLU A 120 -1.63 9.18 13.10
C GLU A 120 -3.15 9.29 13.33
N PRO A 121 -3.65 10.05 14.33
CA PRO A 121 -5.10 10.25 14.51
C PRO A 121 -5.76 11.10 13.42
N GLN A 122 -4.99 11.87 12.64
CA GLN A 122 -5.48 12.79 11.63
C GLN A 122 -5.51 12.16 10.23
N PHE A 123 -4.67 11.15 9.99
CA PHE A 123 -4.57 10.52 8.68
C PHE A 123 -5.88 9.88 8.23
N SER A 124 -6.15 10.06 6.94
CA SER A 124 -7.27 9.42 6.24
C SER A 124 -7.36 7.93 6.51
N ALA A 125 -8.58 7.43 6.69
CA ALA A 125 -8.83 5.99 6.83
C ALA A 125 -8.46 5.18 5.58
N MET A 126 -8.33 5.83 4.42
CA MET A 126 -8.01 5.19 3.13
C MET A 126 -6.50 5.02 2.92
N SER A 127 -5.66 5.63 3.77
CA SER A 127 -4.21 5.50 3.75
C SER A 127 -3.76 4.33 4.64
N ASN A 128 -3.05 3.37 4.05
CA ASN A 128 -2.66 2.13 4.73
C ASN A 128 -1.15 1.89 4.85
N GLY A 129 -0.33 2.57 4.04
CA GLY A 129 1.11 2.32 3.99
C GLY A 129 1.85 2.84 5.23
N PHE A 130 2.79 2.05 5.77
CA PHE A 130 3.69 2.45 6.86
C PHE A 130 3.00 3.00 8.14
N ARG A 131 1.82 2.48 8.47
CA ARG A 131 1.05 2.89 9.66
C ARG A 131 0.92 1.75 10.67
N PRO A 132 0.95 2.04 11.98
CA PRO A 132 0.80 1.02 13.01
C PRO A 132 -0.57 0.32 12.90
N GLY A 133 -0.56 -1.02 12.84
CA GLY A 133 -1.79 -1.83 12.74
C GLY A 133 -2.44 -1.88 11.35
N ARG A 134 -1.82 -1.29 10.32
CA ARG A 134 -2.25 -1.35 8.92
C ARG A 134 -1.17 -2.00 8.06
N GLY A 135 -1.57 -2.66 6.97
CA GLY A 135 -0.63 -3.32 6.07
C GLY A 135 -1.23 -3.59 4.69
N CYS A 136 -0.52 -4.32 3.84
CA CYS A 136 -0.99 -4.62 2.49
C CYS A 136 -2.36 -5.30 2.49
N HIS A 137 -2.58 -6.24 3.42
CA HIS A 137 -3.82 -6.99 3.52
C HIS A 137 -5.01 -6.13 3.93
N THR A 138 -4.83 -5.13 4.81
CA THR A 138 -5.95 -4.24 5.19
C THR A 138 -6.44 -3.45 3.98
N ALA A 139 -5.51 -2.97 3.15
CA ALA A 139 -5.86 -2.27 1.91
C ALA A 139 -6.59 -3.20 0.91
N LEU A 140 -6.07 -4.41 0.71
CA LEU A 140 -6.66 -5.37 -0.21
C LEU A 140 -8.05 -5.86 0.25
N ASP A 141 -8.24 -6.09 1.55
CA ASP A 141 -9.52 -6.49 2.14
C ASP A 141 -10.57 -5.37 2.01
N GLU A 142 -10.16 -4.12 2.16
CA GLU A 142 -11.02 -2.95 1.94
C GLU A 142 -11.49 -2.88 0.49
N ILE A 143 -10.59 -3.06 -0.47
CA ILE A 143 -10.93 -3.13 -1.91
C ILE A 143 -11.91 -4.27 -2.16
N ALA A 144 -11.60 -5.48 -1.68
CA ALA A 144 -12.41 -6.67 -1.94
C ALA A 144 -13.84 -6.55 -1.38
N SER A 145 -13.99 -5.91 -0.22
CA SER A 145 -15.28 -5.78 0.47
C SER A 145 -16.10 -4.58 -0.02
N THR A 146 -15.48 -3.43 -0.23
CA THR A 146 -16.21 -2.18 -0.48
C THR A 146 -16.30 -1.84 -1.96
N TRP A 147 -15.39 -2.31 -2.84
CA TRP A 147 -15.30 -1.86 -4.24
C TRP A 147 -16.24 -2.60 -5.21
N THR A 148 -17.34 -3.14 -4.70
CA THR A 148 -18.33 -3.84 -5.53
C THR A 148 -18.90 -2.89 -6.59
N GLY A 149 -18.93 -3.36 -7.83
CA GLY A 149 -19.52 -2.68 -8.98
C GLY A 149 -18.63 -1.65 -9.68
N THR A 150 -17.34 -1.57 -9.34
CA THR A 150 -16.36 -0.70 -10.01
C THR A 150 -16.21 -1.06 -11.50
N THR A 151 -16.17 -0.02 -12.35
CA THR A 151 -16.09 -0.16 -13.82
C THR A 151 -14.68 0.17 -14.32
N TRP A 152 -14.07 1.21 -13.77
CA TRP A 152 -12.74 1.67 -14.14
C TRP A 152 -11.84 1.67 -12.91
N PHE A 153 -10.62 1.18 -13.09
CA PHE A 153 -9.53 1.40 -12.15
C PHE A 153 -8.60 2.46 -12.74
N ILE A 154 -8.21 3.42 -11.90
CA ILE A 154 -7.18 4.40 -12.22
C ILE A 154 -6.00 4.05 -11.33
N GLU A 155 -4.98 3.46 -11.93
CA GLU A 155 -3.72 3.14 -11.28
C GLU A 155 -2.85 4.40 -11.25
N GLY A 156 -2.31 4.71 -10.07
CA GLY A 156 -1.46 5.85 -9.86
C GLY A 156 -0.18 5.46 -9.12
N ASP A 157 0.95 5.75 -9.76
CA ASP A 157 2.29 5.54 -9.20
C ASP A 157 3.03 6.88 -9.29
N ILE A 158 3.54 7.32 -8.14
CA ILE A 158 4.34 8.54 -8.03
C ILE A 158 5.78 8.17 -8.36
N ALA A 159 6.38 8.90 -9.31
CA ALA A 159 7.75 8.65 -9.72
C ALA A 159 8.71 9.02 -8.58
N ASP A 160 9.35 8.00 -8.01
CA ASP A 160 10.38 8.12 -6.97
C ASP A 160 10.01 9.07 -5.83
N CYS A 161 8.85 8.83 -5.19
CA CYS A 161 8.32 9.73 -4.16
C CYS A 161 9.37 10.12 -3.12
N PHE A 162 10.15 9.15 -2.60
CA PHE A 162 11.20 9.46 -1.63
C PHE A 162 12.35 10.32 -2.18
N GLY A 163 12.68 10.25 -3.47
CA GLY A 163 13.76 11.04 -4.06
C GLY A 163 13.34 12.44 -4.52
N SER A 164 12.05 12.64 -4.80
CA SER A 164 11.51 13.87 -5.39
C SER A 164 10.80 14.81 -4.40
N LEU A 165 10.72 14.49 -3.09
CA LEU A 165 10.11 15.37 -2.09
C LEU A 165 10.79 16.75 -2.04
N ASP A 166 10.02 17.81 -2.30
CA ASP A 166 10.49 19.19 -2.13
C ASP A 166 10.58 19.51 -0.63
N HIS A 167 11.77 19.93 -0.18
CA HIS A 167 12.03 20.20 1.23
C HIS A 167 11.27 21.43 1.73
N GLU A 168 11.08 22.46 0.92
CA GLU A 168 10.35 23.66 1.33
C GLU A 168 8.86 23.37 1.48
N VAL A 169 8.28 22.62 0.54
CA VAL A 169 6.87 22.19 0.65
C VAL A 169 6.69 21.30 1.88
N MET A 170 7.61 20.37 2.14
CA MET A 170 7.56 19.52 3.34
C MET A 170 7.59 20.35 4.63
N ILE A 171 8.52 21.29 4.75
CA ILE A 171 8.62 22.13 5.95
C ILE A 171 7.42 23.06 6.08
N ALA A 172 6.87 23.58 4.98
CA ALA A 172 5.64 24.37 4.99
C ALA A 172 4.44 23.56 5.51
N ILE A 173 4.27 22.31 5.03
CA ILE A 173 3.21 21.40 5.48
C ILE A 173 3.35 21.11 6.99
N LEU A 174 4.57 20.88 7.48
CA LEU A 174 4.82 20.66 8.90
C LEU A 174 4.55 21.93 9.73
N ALA A 175 4.89 23.10 9.19
CA ALA A 175 4.74 24.38 9.88
C ALA A 175 3.28 24.79 10.11
N GLU A 176 2.32 24.24 9.36
CA GLU A 176 0.90 24.48 9.61
C GLU A 176 0.47 24.01 11.02
N ASN A 177 0.98 22.85 11.46
CA ASN A 177 0.60 22.23 12.72
C ASN A 177 1.70 22.32 13.81
N ILE A 178 2.96 22.45 13.41
CA ILE A 178 4.11 22.50 14.34
C ILE A 178 4.66 23.92 14.35
N HIS A 179 4.32 24.68 15.39
CA HIS A 179 4.76 26.05 15.62
C HIS A 179 6.04 26.11 16.47
N ASP A 180 6.94 25.13 16.28
CA ASP A 180 8.25 25.07 16.95
C ASP A 180 9.36 25.17 15.91
N ARG A 181 9.92 26.36 15.75
CA ARG A 181 10.93 26.63 14.73
C ARG A 181 12.17 25.78 14.89
N ARG A 182 12.59 25.49 16.13
CA ARG A 182 13.78 24.65 16.41
C ARG A 182 13.59 23.23 15.89
N PHE A 183 12.38 22.71 16.00
CA PHE A 183 12.04 21.39 15.49
C PHE A 183 12.00 21.36 13.96
N LEU A 184 11.38 22.37 13.35
CA LEU A 184 11.36 22.49 11.89
C LEU A 184 12.77 22.61 11.31
N ASP A 185 13.65 23.40 11.93
CA ASP A 185 15.04 23.54 11.49
C ASP A 185 15.83 22.22 11.67
N LEU A 186 15.57 21.46 12.73
CA LEU A 186 16.17 20.12 12.90
C LEU A 186 15.73 19.14 11.79
N VAL A 187 14.45 19.14 11.43
CA VAL A 187 13.94 18.29 10.34
C VAL A 187 14.52 18.74 9.00
N ARG A 188 14.63 20.05 8.78
CA ARG A 188 15.28 20.62 7.60
C ARG A 188 16.74 20.18 7.49
N ASP A 189 17.51 20.29 8.57
CA ASP A 189 18.90 19.82 8.63
C ASP A 189 19.02 18.32 8.31
N MET A 190 18.06 17.51 8.78
CA MET A 190 18.02 16.07 8.48
C MET A 190 17.82 15.80 6.98
N LEU A 191 16.95 16.58 6.32
CA LEU A 191 16.66 16.43 4.89
C LEU A 191 17.83 16.93 4.01
N THR A 192 18.56 17.95 4.46
CA THR A 192 19.67 18.56 3.72
C THR A 192 21.05 17.97 4.03
N ALA A 193 21.16 17.05 4.99
CA ALA A 193 22.42 16.45 5.46
C ALA A 193 23.30 15.82 4.35
N GLY A 194 22.71 15.50 3.19
CA GLY A 194 23.43 14.94 2.06
C GLY A 194 23.68 13.45 2.20
N TYR A 195 24.42 12.90 1.23
CA TYR A 195 24.86 11.51 1.27
C TYR A 195 26.33 11.37 0.84
N LEU A 196 26.96 10.30 1.28
CA LEU A 196 28.30 9.88 0.89
C LEU A 196 28.22 8.68 -0.04
N GLU A 197 28.83 8.80 -1.22
CA GLU A 197 28.95 7.77 -2.23
C GLU A 197 30.42 7.69 -2.67
N ASP A 198 31.05 6.51 -2.55
CA ASP A 198 32.47 6.30 -2.84
C ASP A 198 33.41 7.37 -2.22
N PHE A 199 33.18 7.69 -0.94
CA PHE A 199 33.89 8.72 -0.16
C PHE A 199 33.77 10.15 -0.71
N THR A 200 32.89 10.38 -1.68
CA THR A 200 32.56 11.70 -2.20
C THR A 200 31.24 12.17 -1.60
N TRP A 201 31.22 13.39 -1.07
CA TRP A 201 30.01 13.99 -0.52
C TRP A 201 29.14 14.58 -1.63
N HIS A 202 27.85 14.34 -1.54
CA HIS A 202 26.84 14.90 -2.44
C HIS A 202 25.73 15.60 -1.65
N ALA A 203 25.38 16.81 -2.07
CA ALA A 203 24.23 17.53 -1.56
C ALA A 203 22.92 16.83 -1.94
N THR A 204 21.95 16.82 -1.02
CA THR A 204 20.59 16.37 -1.29
C THR A 204 19.70 17.59 -1.50
N TYR A 205 19.36 17.86 -2.77
CA TYR A 205 18.53 19.01 -3.14
C TYR A 205 17.02 18.70 -3.06
N SER A 206 16.65 17.42 -3.09
CA SER A 206 15.29 16.92 -2.97
C SER A 206 15.28 15.52 -2.39
N GLY A 207 14.16 15.12 -1.81
CA GLY A 207 13.93 13.78 -1.29
C GLY A 207 14.28 13.60 0.18
N ALA A 208 13.77 12.53 0.77
CA ALA A 208 14.15 12.05 2.09
C ALA A 208 15.13 10.87 1.93
N PRO A 209 16.16 10.76 2.79
CA PRO A 209 17.12 9.66 2.71
C PRO A 209 16.40 8.30 2.75
N GLN A 210 16.57 7.51 1.69
CA GLN A 210 15.87 6.24 1.50
C GLN A 210 16.45 5.19 2.45
N GLY A 211 15.73 4.84 3.52
CA GLY A 211 16.25 4.03 4.64
C GLY A 211 16.39 4.80 5.96
N GLY A 212 16.13 6.12 5.94
CA GLY A 212 15.91 6.91 7.14
C GLY A 212 14.63 6.46 7.85
N VAL A 213 14.71 6.34 9.18
CA VAL A 213 13.59 5.84 9.99
C VAL A 213 12.37 6.79 9.93
N VAL A 214 12.62 8.08 9.69
CA VAL A 214 11.59 9.14 9.61
C VAL A 214 10.96 9.27 8.22
N SER A 215 11.62 8.76 7.18
CA SER A 215 11.18 8.96 5.79
C SER A 215 9.76 8.45 5.51
N PRO A 216 9.32 7.29 6.04
CA PRO A 216 7.95 6.81 5.81
C PRO A 216 6.87 7.72 6.41
N ILE A 217 7.06 8.25 7.62
CA ILE A 217 6.06 9.14 8.24
C ILE A 217 6.03 10.49 7.51
N LEU A 218 7.18 11.01 7.06
CA LEU A 218 7.24 12.25 6.29
C LEU A 218 6.53 12.11 4.94
N SER A 219 6.78 11.02 4.20
CA SER A 219 6.05 10.74 2.95
C SER A 219 4.53 10.67 3.19
N ASN A 220 4.09 10.00 4.25
CA ASN A 220 2.67 9.95 4.59
C ASN A 220 2.08 11.32 4.94
N ILE A 221 2.79 12.18 5.68
CA ILE A 221 2.36 13.56 5.97
C ILE A 221 2.25 14.38 4.68
N TYR A 222 3.19 14.22 3.77
CA TYR A 222 3.18 14.90 2.48
C TYR A 222 1.99 14.49 1.62
N LEU A 223 1.77 13.17 1.50
CA LEU A 223 0.71 12.59 0.70
C LEU A 223 -0.67 12.68 1.37
N ASP A 224 -0.77 13.03 2.65
CA ASP A 224 -2.05 13.33 3.29
C ASP A 224 -2.76 14.51 2.61
N ARG A 225 -2.01 15.44 1.98
CA ARG A 225 -2.60 16.52 1.16
C ARG A 225 -3.35 15.98 -0.06
N LEU A 226 -2.80 14.93 -0.69
CA LEU A 226 -3.47 14.22 -1.78
C LEU A 226 -4.71 13.50 -1.26
N ASP A 227 -4.60 12.82 -0.10
CA ASP A 227 -5.72 12.11 0.50
C ASP A 227 -6.89 13.07 0.79
N ARG A 228 -6.61 14.26 1.35
CA ARG A 228 -7.61 15.30 1.62
C ARG A 228 -8.24 15.84 0.35
N LEU A 229 -7.46 16.17 -0.68
CA LEU A 229 -8.01 16.58 -1.98
C LEU A 229 -9.01 15.55 -2.52
N VAL A 230 -8.64 14.28 -2.46
CA VAL A 230 -9.51 13.22 -2.97
C VAL A 230 -10.80 13.14 -2.15
N GLN A 231 -10.70 13.23 -0.83
CA GLN A 231 -11.85 13.10 0.07
C GLN A 231 -12.78 14.31 0.07
N ASP A 232 -12.21 15.51 0.05
CA ASP A 232 -12.95 16.76 0.24
C ASP A 232 -13.46 17.32 -1.09
N GLU A 233 -12.74 17.09 -2.20
CA GLU A 233 -13.07 17.65 -3.51
C GLU A 233 -13.52 16.60 -4.52
N LEU A 234 -12.73 15.55 -4.75
CA LEU A 234 -13.01 14.59 -5.84
C LEU A 234 -14.16 13.65 -5.51
N VAL A 235 -14.18 13.07 -4.31
CA VAL A 235 -15.24 12.13 -3.90
C VAL A 235 -16.61 12.81 -3.95
N PRO A 236 -16.82 14.02 -3.40
CA PRO A 236 -18.10 14.72 -3.50
C PRO A 236 -18.45 15.14 -4.93
N ALA A 237 -17.48 15.56 -5.74
CA ALA A 237 -17.73 16.01 -7.12
C ALA A 237 -18.17 14.86 -8.05
N PHE A 238 -17.57 13.68 -7.88
CA PHE A 238 -17.74 12.52 -8.77
C PHE A 238 -18.57 11.38 -8.16
N THR A 239 -19.14 11.56 -6.97
CA THR A 239 -20.11 10.61 -6.37
C THR A 239 -21.52 11.16 -6.49
N ARG A 240 -22.41 10.41 -7.15
CA ARG A 240 -23.81 10.80 -7.39
C ARG A 240 -24.73 9.60 -7.24
N GLY A 241 -25.91 9.83 -6.67
CA GLY A 241 -26.94 8.80 -6.50
C GLY A 241 -26.67 7.82 -5.36
N ASP A 242 -27.69 7.56 -4.55
CA ASP A 242 -27.58 6.67 -3.39
C ASP A 242 -27.63 5.19 -3.78
N ARG A 243 -28.43 4.86 -4.80
CA ARG A 243 -28.69 3.49 -5.25
C ARG A 243 -28.88 3.48 -6.76
N ARG A 244 -28.37 2.42 -7.39
CA ARG A 244 -28.63 2.14 -8.81
C ARG A 244 -30.11 1.85 -9.03
N HIS A 245 -30.65 2.35 -10.13
CA HIS A 245 -31.98 2.00 -10.58
C HIS A 245 -32.09 0.48 -10.84
N ARG A 246 -33.26 -0.08 -10.52
CA ARG A 246 -33.55 -1.49 -10.83
C ARG A 246 -33.78 -1.64 -12.33
N ASN A 247 -33.23 -2.70 -12.91
CA ASN A 247 -33.46 -2.98 -14.32
C ASN A 247 -34.96 -3.37 -14.54
N PRO A 248 -35.71 -2.61 -15.37
CA PRO A 248 -37.12 -2.93 -15.67
C PRO A 248 -37.31 -4.32 -16.28
N GLU A 249 -36.38 -4.77 -17.13
CA GLU A 249 -36.44 -6.09 -17.77
C GLU A 249 -36.32 -7.22 -16.74
N TYR A 250 -35.42 -7.05 -15.75
CA TYR A 250 -35.29 -8.00 -14.66
C TYR A 250 -36.54 -8.04 -13.78
N ALA A 251 -37.13 -6.87 -13.47
CA ALA A 251 -38.36 -6.78 -12.70
C ALA A 251 -39.54 -7.45 -13.42
N ASN A 252 -39.67 -7.23 -14.73
CA ASN A 252 -40.69 -7.86 -15.56
C ASN A 252 -40.51 -9.39 -15.63
N THR A 253 -39.29 -9.86 -15.85
CA THR A 253 -38.98 -11.30 -15.85
C THR A 253 -39.31 -11.94 -14.49
N THR A 254 -39.03 -11.24 -13.38
CA THR A 254 -39.39 -11.70 -12.03
C THR A 254 -40.90 -11.83 -11.85
N ARG A 255 -41.68 -10.84 -12.32
CA ARG A 255 -43.16 -10.88 -12.28
C ARG A 255 -43.70 -12.05 -13.10
N MET A 256 -43.16 -12.28 -14.30
CA MET A 256 -43.55 -13.40 -15.17
C MET A 256 -43.24 -14.76 -14.53
N ILE A 257 -42.09 -14.90 -13.86
CA ILE A 257 -41.76 -16.11 -13.10
C ILE A 257 -42.80 -16.36 -11.99
N GLY A 258 -43.21 -15.31 -11.27
CA GLY A 258 -44.26 -15.40 -10.25
C GLY A 258 -45.58 -15.89 -10.82
N TYR A 259 -46.01 -15.30 -11.95
CA TYR A 259 -47.23 -15.65 -12.67
C TYR A 259 -47.25 -17.12 -13.13
N TRP A 260 -46.20 -17.59 -13.80
CA TRP A 260 -46.14 -18.99 -14.28
C TRP A 260 -45.96 -20.01 -13.14
N LYS A 261 -45.33 -19.60 -12.03
CA LYS A 261 -45.21 -20.44 -10.83
C LYS A 261 -46.58 -20.70 -10.19
N GLN A 262 -47.47 -19.70 -10.17
CA GLN A 262 -48.84 -19.87 -9.66
C GLN A 262 -49.67 -20.81 -10.54
N ARG A 263 -49.40 -20.84 -11.85
CA ARG A 263 -50.09 -21.71 -12.82
C ARG A 263 -49.49 -23.11 -12.98
N GLY A 264 -48.38 -23.42 -12.31
CA GLY A 264 -47.76 -24.75 -12.31
C GLY A 264 -46.92 -25.10 -13.55
N ASP A 265 -46.74 -24.19 -14.51
CA ASP A 265 -45.93 -24.44 -15.71
C ASP A 265 -44.43 -24.35 -15.40
N ARG A 266 -43.83 -25.52 -15.15
CA ARG A 266 -42.41 -25.65 -14.78
C ARG A 266 -41.46 -25.31 -15.93
N HIS A 267 -41.87 -25.54 -17.17
CA HIS A 267 -41.01 -25.33 -18.34
C HIS A 267 -40.78 -23.84 -18.58
N LYS A 268 -41.86 -23.04 -18.60
CA LYS A 268 -41.75 -21.57 -18.74
C LYS A 268 -40.99 -20.91 -17.60
N VAL A 269 -41.16 -21.40 -16.38
CA VAL A 269 -40.37 -20.93 -15.22
C VAL A 269 -38.88 -21.23 -15.40
N ALA A 270 -38.51 -22.38 -15.95
CA ALA A 270 -37.12 -22.73 -16.20
C ALA A 270 -36.49 -21.83 -17.27
N THR A 271 -37.19 -21.61 -18.39
CA THR A 271 -36.72 -20.73 -19.48
C THR A 271 -36.58 -19.28 -19.01
N LEU A 272 -37.59 -18.74 -18.31
CA LEU A 272 -37.53 -17.38 -17.77
C LEU A 272 -36.45 -17.22 -16.70
N ARG A 273 -36.16 -18.26 -15.91
CA ARG A 273 -35.00 -18.24 -14.99
C ARG A 273 -33.67 -18.27 -15.75
N GLY A 274 -33.60 -18.93 -16.90
CA GLY A 274 -32.44 -18.87 -17.81
C GLY A 274 -32.23 -17.46 -18.37
N HIS A 275 -33.31 -16.80 -18.80
CA HIS A 275 -33.26 -15.40 -19.27
C HIS A 275 -32.95 -14.41 -18.13
N GLN A 276 -33.57 -14.58 -16.96
CA GLN A 276 -33.28 -13.77 -15.77
C GLN A 276 -31.81 -13.89 -15.33
N GLN A 277 -31.15 -14.99 -15.70
CA GLN A 277 -29.73 -15.13 -15.46
C GLN A 277 -28.95 -14.16 -16.35
N SER A 278 -29.13 -14.13 -17.68
CA SER A 278 -28.36 -13.23 -18.55
C SER A 278 -28.53 -11.74 -18.25
N ILE A 279 -29.60 -11.34 -17.56
CA ILE A 279 -29.91 -9.93 -17.26
C ILE A 279 -29.43 -9.55 -15.84
N PRO A 280 -28.74 -8.40 -15.67
CA PRO A 280 -28.41 -7.87 -14.36
C PRO A 280 -29.65 -7.31 -13.62
N ALA A 281 -29.71 -7.51 -12.31
CA ALA A 281 -30.85 -7.08 -11.47
C ALA A 281 -30.94 -5.56 -11.28
N VAL A 282 -29.81 -4.87 -11.40
CA VAL A 282 -29.66 -3.42 -11.33
C VAL A 282 -29.11 -2.94 -12.67
N ASP A 283 -29.45 -1.71 -13.03
CA ASP A 283 -28.84 -1.08 -14.19
C ASP A 283 -27.34 -0.86 -13.91
N VAL A 284 -26.50 -1.42 -14.78
CA VAL A 284 -25.05 -1.35 -14.67
C VAL A 284 -24.52 -0.04 -15.28
N HIS A 285 -25.27 0.57 -16.20
CA HIS A 285 -24.91 1.77 -16.93
C HIS A 285 -25.75 2.99 -16.52
N ASP A 286 -26.35 2.93 -15.33
CA ASP A 286 -27.16 3.99 -14.75
C ASP A 286 -26.42 5.36 -14.82
N PRO A 287 -26.93 6.34 -15.59
CA PRO A 287 -26.32 7.66 -15.68
C PRO A 287 -26.37 8.42 -14.34
N GLY A 288 -27.36 8.12 -13.50
CA GLY A 288 -27.58 8.77 -12.20
C GLY A 288 -26.74 8.22 -11.06
N TYR A 289 -26.06 7.08 -11.26
CA TYR A 289 -25.19 6.48 -10.25
C TYR A 289 -23.72 6.63 -10.63
N ARG A 290 -22.98 7.37 -9.80
CA ARG A 290 -21.53 7.54 -9.86
C ARG A 290 -20.94 7.28 -8.48
N ARG A 291 -19.80 6.58 -8.43
CA ARG A 291 -19.11 6.32 -7.16
C ARG A 291 -17.62 6.35 -7.41
N LEU A 292 -16.94 7.25 -6.71
CA LEU A 292 -15.50 7.26 -6.63
C LEU A 292 -15.07 6.61 -5.31
N ARG A 293 -14.11 5.71 -5.39
CA ARG A 293 -13.45 5.07 -4.24
C ARG A 293 -11.95 5.27 -4.38
N TYR A 294 -11.28 5.47 -3.26
CA TYR A 294 -9.87 5.79 -3.20
C TYR A 294 -9.19 4.94 -2.16
N ILE A 295 -7.99 4.47 -2.45
CA ILE A 295 -7.13 3.81 -1.47
C ILE A 295 -5.67 4.09 -1.80
N ARG A 296 -4.86 4.29 -0.75
CA ARG A 296 -3.43 4.56 -0.87
C ARG A 296 -2.62 3.62 0.00
N TYR A 297 -1.52 3.14 -0.57
CA TYR A 297 -0.48 2.40 0.12
C TYR A 297 0.88 3.03 -0.20
N ALA A 298 1.36 3.88 0.70
CA ALA A 298 2.55 4.71 0.48
C ALA A 298 2.43 5.53 -0.81
N ASP A 299 3.23 5.22 -1.82
CA ASP A 299 3.30 5.92 -3.10
C ASP A 299 2.28 5.36 -4.12
N ASP A 300 1.90 4.09 -3.94
CA ASP A 300 0.92 3.40 -4.79
C ASP A 300 -0.49 3.84 -4.39
N HIS A 301 -1.23 4.40 -5.32
CA HIS A 301 -2.63 4.76 -5.12
C HIS A 301 -3.50 4.14 -6.21
N LEU A 302 -4.71 3.76 -5.81
CA LEU A 302 -5.68 3.16 -6.71
C LEU A 302 -7.00 3.89 -6.52
N LEU A 303 -7.65 4.22 -7.63
CA LEU A 303 -9.02 4.73 -7.63
C LEU A 303 -9.95 3.78 -8.35
N GLY A 304 -11.09 3.51 -7.73
CA GLY A 304 -12.19 2.75 -8.33
C GLY A 304 -13.31 3.70 -8.71
N PHE A 305 -13.61 3.79 -10.00
CA PHE A 305 -14.65 4.66 -10.50
C PHE A 305 -15.79 3.89 -11.19
N VAL A 306 -17.02 4.30 -10.90
CA VAL A 306 -18.24 3.84 -11.57
C VAL A 306 -18.78 4.99 -12.40
N GLY A 307 -18.62 4.91 -13.73
CA GLY A 307 -19.07 5.94 -14.65
C GLY A 307 -18.47 5.79 -16.06
N PRO A 308 -18.61 6.82 -16.91
CA PRO A 308 -18.03 6.83 -18.25
C PRO A 308 -16.52 7.06 -18.19
N LYS A 309 -15.81 6.63 -19.24
CA LYS A 309 -14.36 6.75 -19.34
C LYS A 309 -13.88 8.21 -19.29
N VAL A 310 -14.63 9.13 -19.91
CA VAL A 310 -14.28 10.55 -19.98
C VAL A 310 -14.16 11.18 -18.59
N GLU A 311 -15.06 10.83 -17.66
CA GLU A 311 -14.99 11.30 -16.28
C GLU A 311 -13.77 10.71 -15.54
N ALA A 312 -13.39 9.46 -15.83
CA ALA A 312 -12.19 8.85 -15.26
C ALA A 312 -10.90 9.55 -15.74
N GLU A 313 -10.84 9.95 -17.01
CA GLU A 313 -9.74 10.73 -17.57
C GLU A 313 -9.65 12.11 -16.90
N GLN A 314 -10.79 12.79 -16.68
CA GLN A 314 -10.83 14.06 -15.94
C GLN A 314 -10.32 13.93 -14.49
N ILE A 315 -10.66 12.84 -13.80
CA ILE A 315 -10.16 12.57 -12.44
C ILE A 315 -8.63 12.41 -12.47
N LYS A 316 -8.10 11.67 -13.44
CA LYS A 316 -6.65 11.50 -13.62
C LYS A 316 -5.96 12.85 -13.86
N ASP A 317 -6.51 13.69 -14.74
CA ASP A 317 -5.91 14.98 -15.08
C ASP A 317 -5.91 15.94 -13.89
N ARG A 318 -6.99 15.95 -13.09
CA ARG A 318 -7.06 16.74 -11.85
C ARG A 318 -6.04 16.30 -10.81
N LEU A 319 -5.87 14.99 -10.62
CA LEU A 319 -4.85 14.43 -9.73
C LEU A 319 -3.44 14.81 -10.21
N ALA A 320 -3.19 14.74 -11.51
CA ALA A 320 -1.92 15.11 -12.11
C ALA A 320 -1.60 16.60 -11.92
N GLY A 321 -2.57 17.48 -12.17
CA GLY A 321 -2.43 18.92 -11.95
C GLY A 321 -2.10 19.23 -10.49
N PHE A 322 -2.85 18.66 -9.55
CA PHE A 322 -2.59 18.90 -8.12
C PHE A 322 -1.21 18.42 -7.66
N LEU A 323 -0.81 17.22 -8.07
CA LEU A 323 0.51 16.67 -7.71
C LEU A 323 1.64 17.56 -8.22
N LYS A 324 1.52 18.08 -9.45
CA LYS A 324 2.53 18.95 -10.04
C LYS A 324 2.53 20.36 -9.43
N ASP A 325 1.35 20.98 -9.31
CA ASP A 325 1.24 22.39 -8.95
C ASP A 325 1.39 22.62 -7.45
N THR A 326 0.82 21.74 -6.63
CA THR A 326 0.82 21.89 -5.16
C THR A 326 1.97 21.13 -4.51
N LEU A 327 2.16 19.88 -4.92
CA LEU A 327 3.12 18.98 -4.29
C LEU A 327 4.45 18.89 -5.06
N ARG A 328 4.61 19.55 -6.21
CA ARG A 328 5.82 19.49 -7.05
C ARG A 328 6.31 18.06 -7.31
N LEU A 329 5.39 17.11 -7.40
CA LEU A 329 5.66 15.71 -7.69
C LEU A 329 5.18 15.37 -9.09
N ASP A 330 5.98 14.59 -9.81
CA ASP A 330 5.62 14.08 -11.12
C ASP A 330 4.99 12.69 -11.02
N LEU A 331 3.87 12.50 -11.72
CA LEU A 331 3.27 11.18 -11.92
C LEU A 331 4.08 10.40 -12.96
N SER A 332 4.24 9.09 -12.76
CA SER A 332 4.82 8.23 -13.79
C SER A 332 3.79 7.99 -14.91
N PRO A 333 3.97 8.54 -16.13
CA PRO A 333 2.99 8.37 -17.21
C PRO A 333 2.91 6.90 -17.67
N GLU A 334 4.04 6.18 -17.60
CA GLU A 334 4.14 4.78 -18.02
C GLU A 334 3.39 3.81 -17.10
N LYS A 335 3.19 4.20 -15.83
CA LYS A 335 2.53 3.37 -14.83
C LYS A 335 1.11 3.84 -14.49
N THR A 336 0.74 5.06 -14.87
CA THR A 336 -0.59 5.61 -14.62
C THR A 336 -1.60 5.15 -15.67
N LEU A 337 -2.14 3.95 -15.48
CA LEU A 337 -3.04 3.32 -16.44
C LEU A 337 -4.50 3.44 -15.99
N ILE A 338 -5.38 3.73 -16.96
CA ILE A 338 -6.83 3.59 -16.78
C ILE A 338 -7.21 2.22 -17.31
N THR A 339 -7.50 1.28 -16.42
CA THR A 339 -7.84 -0.09 -16.77
C THR A 339 -9.33 -0.34 -16.60
N HIS A 340 -9.95 -0.99 -17.59
CA HIS A 340 -11.36 -1.35 -17.51
C HIS A 340 -11.50 -2.67 -16.73
N ALA A 341 -12.25 -2.63 -15.63
CA ALA A 341 -12.29 -3.68 -14.60
C ALA A 341 -12.78 -5.07 -15.09
N ARG A 342 -13.43 -5.12 -16.26
CA ARG A 342 -13.92 -6.35 -16.89
C ARG A 342 -12.95 -6.97 -17.89
N THR A 343 -12.14 -6.16 -18.56
CA THR A 343 -11.31 -6.64 -19.69
C THR A 343 -9.84 -6.82 -19.30
N HIS A 344 -9.34 -5.99 -18.38
CA HIS A 344 -7.97 -6.05 -17.90
C HIS A 344 -7.94 -6.06 -16.38
N ALA A 345 -6.94 -6.74 -15.81
CA ALA A 345 -6.68 -6.71 -14.39
C ALA A 345 -5.83 -5.49 -14.06
N ALA A 346 -6.20 -4.77 -13.00
CA ALA A 346 -5.36 -3.73 -12.41
C ALA A 346 -4.33 -4.39 -11.47
N ARG A 347 -3.07 -3.95 -11.48
CA ARG A 347 -2.04 -4.51 -10.60
C ARG A 347 -1.84 -3.61 -9.39
N PHE A 348 -2.12 -4.14 -8.20
CA PHE A 348 -1.94 -3.40 -6.94
C PHE A 348 -1.38 -4.30 -5.85
N LEU A 349 -0.31 -3.86 -5.19
CA LEU A 349 0.38 -4.59 -4.11
C LEU A 349 0.72 -6.05 -4.47
N GLY A 350 1.02 -6.32 -5.74
CA GLY A 350 1.36 -7.65 -6.24
C GLY A 350 0.16 -8.56 -6.52
N TYR A 351 -1.07 -8.05 -6.44
CA TYR A 351 -2.29 -8.76 -6.81
C TYR A 351 -2.91 -8.18 -8.08
N ASP A 352 -3.49 -9.05 -8.89
CA ASP A 352 -4.32 -8.70 -10.05
C ASP A 352 -5.77 -8.54 -9.57
N ILE A 353 -6.24 -7.29 -9.58
CA ILE A 353 -7.60 -6.91 -9.19
C ILE A 353 -8.50 -6.97 -10.44
N THR A 354 -9.55 -7.79 -10.37
CA THR A 354 -10.52 -7.93 -11.46
C THR A 354 -11.94 -7.90 -10.94
N ASN A 355 -12.88 -7.48 -11.77
CA ASN A 355 -14.29 -7.63 -11.48
C ASN A 355 -14.76 -9.05 -11.88
N ARG A 356 -15.31 -9.81 -10.93
CA ARG A 356 -15.85 -11.14 -11.21
C ARG A 356 -17.10 -11.01 -12.08
N HIS A 357 -17.10 -11.74 -13.19
CA HIS A 357 -18.26 -11.96 -14.01
C HIS A 357 -18.41 -13.46 -14.24
N GLN A 358 -19.19 -14.14 -13.39
CA GLN A 358 -19.40 -15.58 -13.49
C GLN A 358 -20.89 -15.90 -13.44
N ASP A 359 -21.42 -16.27 -14.60
CA ASP A 359 -22.84 -16.53 -14.81
C ASP A 359 -23.34 -17.86 -14.22
N THR A 360 -22.40 -18.75 -13.88
CA THR A 360 -22.66 -20.15 -13.48
C THR A 360 -22.75 -20.35 -11.97
N TRP A 361 -22.09 -19.53 -11.15
CA TRP A 361 -22.01 -19.76 -9.71
C TRP A 361 -23.18 -19.14 -8.93
N ARG A 362 -23.70 -19.86 -7.93
CA ARG A 362 -24.94 -19.53 -7.20
C ARG A 362 -24.78 -19.71 -5.71
N ARG A 363 -25.31 -18.77 -4.92
CA ARG A 363 -25.61 -18.94 -3.49
C ARG A 363 -27.07 -18.56 -3.24
N ASN A 364 -27.85 -19.42 -2.59
CA ASN A 364 -29.28 -19.20 -2.30
C ASN A 364 -30.14 -18.80 -3.52
N ARG A 365 -29.92 -19.42 -4.69
CA ARG A 365 -30.63 -19.13 -5.96
C ARG A 365 -30.50 -17.67 -6.46
N ARG A 366 -29.56 -16.89 -5.90
CA ARG A 366 -29.19 -15.54 -6.36
C ARG A 366 -27.79 -15.57 -6.97
N ARG A 367 -27.57 -14.75 -7.99
CA ARG A 367 -26.24 -14.39 -8.48
C ARG A 367 -25.66 -13.41 -7.47
N THR A 368 -24.56 -13.77 -6.81
CA THR A 368 -23.92 -12.88 -5.82
C THR A 368 -22.47 -12.58 -6.14
N LEU A 369 -21.92 -13.10 -7.25
CA LEU A 369 -20.52 -12.85 -7.64
C LEU A 369 -20.36 -11.74 -8.69
N ASN A 370 -21.37 -11.47 -9.52
CA ASN A 370 -21.21 -10.46 -10.58
C ASN A 370 -21.07 -9.07 -9.96
N GLY A 371 -20.01 -8.35 -10.31
CA GLY A 371 -19.69 -7.06 -9.72
C GLY A 371 -18.78 -7.12 -8.50
N THR A 372 -18.53 -8.31 -7.92
CA THR A 372 -17.62 -8.47 -6.78
C THR A 372 -16.18 -8.45 -7.24
N ILE A 373 -15.29 -7.87 -6.43
CA ILE A 373 -13.88 -7.80 -6.75
C ILE A 373 -13.21 -9.16 -6.45
N ALA A 374 -12.44 -9.68 -7.41
CA ALA A 374 -11.50 -10.77 -7.18
C ALA A 374 -10.10 -10.20 -6.99
N LEU A 375 -9.42 -10.73 -5.97
CA LEU A 375 -7.97 -10.63 -5.84
C LEU A 375 -7.38 -11.93 -6.38
N ASN A 376 -6.60 -11.84 -7.45
CA ASN A 376 -5.90 -12.98 -8.03
C ASN A 376 -4.39 -12.80 -7.87
N VAL A 377 -3.67 -13.90 -7.71
CA VAL A 377 -2.21 -13.88 -7.76
C VAL A 377 -1.80 -13.95 -9.24
N PRO A 378 -0.93 -13.05 -9.73
CA PRO A 378 -0.49 -13.05 -11.12
C PRO A 378 0.14 -14.39 -11.50
N LEU A 379 -0.25 -14.95 -12.65
CA LEU A 379 0.25 -16.24 -13.13
C LEU A 379 1.77 -16.23 -13.34
N ASP A 380 2.32 -15.10 -13.79
CA ASP A 380 3.77 -14.92 -13.99
C ASP A 380 4.54 -15.14 -12.68
N TRP A 381 3.99 -14.64 -11.57
CA TRP A 381 4.59 -14.79 -10.25
C TRP A 381 4.52 -16.24 -9.78
N VAL A 382 3.35 -16.89 -9.93
CA VAL A 382 3.19 -18.32 -9.61
C VAL A 382 4.18 -19.17 -10.42
N GLN A 383 4.34 -18.88 -11.71
CA GLN A 383 5.29 -19.59 -12.57
C GLN A 383 6.74 -19.33 -12.17
N ALA A 384 7.13 -18.09 -11.87
CA ALA A 384 8.47 -17.74 -11.44
C ALA A 384 8.84 -18.40 -10.09
N THR A 385 7.93 -18.37 -9.11
CA THR A 385 8.11 -19.03 -7.83
C THR A 385 8.17 -20.56 -8.01
N CYS A 386 7.27 -21.14 -8.80
CA CYS A 386 7.33 -22.57 -9.13
C CYS A 386 8.66 -22.95 -9.78
N ARG A 387 9.21 -22.12 -10.69
CA ARG A 387 10.52 -22.34 -11.33
C ARG A 387 11.66 -22.37 -10.30
N GLN A 388 11.67 -21.46 -9.34
CA GLN A 388 12.66 -21.44 -8.26
C GLN A 388 12.59 -22.70 -7.38
N TYR A 389 11.39 -23.17 -7.05
CA TYR A 389 11.20 -24.39 -6.26
C TYR A 389 11.41 -25.68 -7.05
N SER A 390 11.17 -25.68 -8.37
CA SER A 390 11.48 -26.81 -9.24
C SER A 390 12.97 -26.91 -9.54
N ALA A 391 13.69 -25.79 -9.64
CA ALA A 391 15.14 -25.76 -9.83
C ALA A 391 15.91 -26.26 -8.60
N SER A 392 15.36 -26.07 -7.40
CA SER A 392 15.95 -26.54 -6.14
C SER A 392 15.63 -28.00 -5.79
N ARG A 393 14.76 -28.68 -6.56
CA ARG A 393 14.34 -30.07 -6.29
C ARG A 393 14.76 -31.11 -7.35
N PHE A 394 15.50 -30.72 -8.38
CA PHE A 394 15.93 -31.66 -9.42
C PHE A 394 17.45 -31.64 -9.62
N HIS A 395 18.11 -32.56 -8.90
CA HIS A 395 19.44 -33.10 -9.18
C HIS A 395 19.36 -34.64 -9.30
N ASP A 396 18.25 -35.15 -9.85
CA ASP A 396 18.13 -36.56 -10.24
C ASP A 396 17.45 -36.68 -11.62
N ASP A 397 18.20 -37.23 -12.57
CA ASP A 397 18.05 -37.10 -14.04
C ASP A 397 16.93 -37.93 -14.71
N HIS A 398 15.84 -38.30 -14.01
CA HIS A 398 14.94 -39.36 -14.53
C HIS A 398 13.43 -39.09 -14.61
N CYS A 399 12.95 -37.83 -14.54
CA CYS A 399 11.51 -37.56 -14.69
C CYS A 399 11.17 -36.29 -15.50
N ARG A 400 10.25 -36.41 -16.47
CA ARG A 400 9.65 -35.26 -17.15
C ARG A 400 8.40 -34.85 -16.38
N VAL A 401 8.37 -33.62 -15.87
CA VAL A 401 7.22 -33.08 -15.14
C VAL A 401 6.28 -32.37 -16.11
N GLN A 402 5.00 -32.76 -16.11
CA GLN A 402 3.93 -31.99 -16.74
C GLN A 402 3.14 -31.30 -15.61
N CYS A 403 3.09 -29.97 -15.66
CA CYS A 403 2.26 -29.16 -14.76
C CYS A 403 1.05 -28.65 -15.54
N GLU A 404 -0.14 -29.01 -15.07
CA GLU A 404 -1.40 -28.48 -15.61
C GLU A 404 -1.75 -27.12 -14.95
N PRO A 405 -2.52 -26.25 -15.65
CA PRO A 405 -2.85 -24.90 -15.19
C PRO A 405 -3.64 -24.82 -13.87
N ALA A 406 -4.07 -25.95 -13.32
CA ALA A 406 -4.73 -26.06 -12.01
C ALA A 406 -3.79 -26.33 -10.82
N GLY A 407 -2.47 -26.19 -11.00
CA GLY A 407 -1.48 -26.32 -9.92
C GLY A 407 -1.22 -27.76 -9.45
N ARG A 408 -1.58 -28.77 -10.24
CA ARG A 408 -1.14 -30.16 -10.03
C ARG A 408 0.03 -30.44 -10.95
N CYS A 409 1.19 -30.73 -10.37
CA CYS A 409 2.31 -31.28 -11.11
C CYS A 409 2.35 -32.80 -10.88
N THR A 410 2.35 -33.56 -11.97
CA THR A 410 2.49 -35.02 -11.96
C THR A 410 3.82 -35.41 -12.60
N CYS A 411 4.61 -36.21 -11.88
CA CYS A 411 5.84 -36.80 -12.42
C CYS A 411 5.48 -38.06 -13.22
N ILE A 412 5.85 -38.09 -14.50
CA ILE A 412 5.74 -39.29 -15.34
C ILE A 412 7.17 -39.82 -15.55
N PRO A 413 7.50 -41.02 -15.03
CA PRO A 413 8.81 -41.63 -15.29
C PRO A 413 8.93 -42.04 -16.76
N ARG A 414 10.09 -41.78 -17.37
CA ARG A 414 10.43 -42.30 -18.71
C ARG A 414 10.93 -43.73 -18.55
N GLY A 415 10.04 -44.71 -18.65
CA GLY A 415 10.42 -46.10 -18.88
C GLY A 415 10.29 -46.47 -20.37
N PRO A 416 11.17 -47.32 -20.92
CA PRO A 416 10.96 -47.89 -22.24
C PRO A 416 9.80 -48.90 -22.17
N THR A 417 8.91 -48.85 -23.16
CA THR A 417 7.89 -49.87 -23.48
C THR A 417 6.90 -50.29 -22.38
N GLY A 418 5.64 -49.86 -22.56
CA GLY A 418 4.44 -50.65 -22.29
C GLY A 418 4.16 -51.13 -20.87
N THR A 419 3.51 -50.30 -20.04
CA THR A 419 2.26 -50.63 -19.29
C THR A 419 1.89 -49.47 -18.36
N GLN A 420 0.66 -48.96 -18.50
CA GLN A 420 0.12 -47.91 -17.65
C GLN A 420 -0.30 -48.48 -16.28
N HIS A 421 0.45 -48.17 -15.22
CA HIS A 421 -0.04 -48.31 -13.86
C HIS A 421 -0.17 -46.95 -13.16
N ARG A 422 -1.41 -46.47 -13.05
CA ARG A 422 -1.79 -45.34 -12.17
C ARG A 422 -1.69 -45.77 -10.70
N ARG A 423 -0.52 -45.58 -10.06
CA ARG A 423 -0.45 -45.54 -8.60
C ARG A 423 -0.75 -44.12 -8.10
N LYS A 424 -1.98 -43.92 -7.61
CA LYS A 424 -2.37 -42.70 -6.85
C LYS A 424 -1.70 -42.75 -5.47
N ARG A 425 -0.55 -42.09 -5.29
CA ARG A 425 -0.08 -41.71 -3.95
C ARG A 425 -0.66 -40.35 -3.57
N ARG A 426 -1.49 -40.29 -2.53
CA ARG A 426 -1.89 -39.03 -1.89
C ARG A 426 -0.72 -38.50 -1.09
N CYS A 427 -0.15 -37.37 -1.47
CA CYS A 427 0.78 -36.63 -0.61
C CYS A 427 -0.04 -35.95 0.50
N ARG A 428 0.13 -36.39 1.75
CA ARG A 428 -0.60 -35.93 2.94
C ARG A 428 0.04 -34.69 3.61
N SER A 429 0.94 -33.96 2.96
CA SER A 429 1.66 -32.83 3.57
C SER A 429 1.16 -31.43 3.19
N CYS A 430 0.06 -31.29 2.45
CA CYS A 430 -0.48 -29.97 2.07
C CYS A 430 -1.49 -29.38 3.08
N ALA A 431 -1.69 -30.01 4.24
CA ALA A 431 -2.58 -29.49 5.29
C ALA A 431 -1.73 -28.90 6.43
N GLY A 432 -1.37 -27.62 6.32
CA GLY A 432 -0.77 -26.90 7.43
C GLY A 432 0.44 -26.04 7.07
N SER A 433 0.26 -25.07 6.18
CA SER A 433 1.11 -23.88 6.20
C SER A 433 0.31 -22.69 5.71
N ARG A 434 -0.17 -21.89 6.67
CA ARG A 434 -0.54 -20.49 6.43
C ARG A 434 0.74 -19.78 6.01
N ILE A 435 0.96 -19.59 4.72
CA ILE A 435 2.07 -18.79 4.21
C ILE A 435 1.46 -17.53 3.63
N ALA A 436 1.33 -16.51 4.49
CA ALA A 436 1.15 -15.14 4.06
C ALA A 436 2.45 -14.68 3.36
N PRO A 437 2.38 -13.87 2.30
CA PRO A 437 3.57 -13.23 1.77
C PRO A 437 4.02 -12.15 2.76
N ARG A 438 5.12 -12.40 3.48
CA ARG A 438 5.92 -11.32 4.08
C ARG A 438 6.57 -10.56 2.93
N GLN A 439 6.16 -9.32 2.69
CA GLN A 439 7.02 -8.23 2.21
C GLN A 439 6.50 -6.91 2.76
#